data_AF-A0A2A2LJU9-F1
#
_entry.id   AF-A0A2A2LJU9-F1
#
_cell.length_a   1.000
_cell.length_b   1.000
_cell.length_c   1.000
_cell.angle_alpha   90.00
_cell.angle_beta   90.00
_cell.angle_gamma   90.00
#
_symmetry.space_group_name_H-M   'P 1'
#
loop_
_entity.id
_entity.type
_entity.pdbx_description
1 polymer ?
#
loop_
_entity_poly.entity_id
_entity_poly.type
_entity_poly.pdbx_seq_one_letter_code
_entity_poly.pdbx_strand_id
1 'polypeptide(L)'
;MILSPSLRFRVGTLLVRRWASSATGAVPYARIQIKKPEGEEGYFEYSRNPSRDPKWKGPVPQFLTRRLGHAYEVYPLFFLVGVWFVVFCGFSLWSFGKVEVWLDRSQKLPPWDWTKIRDNYWKLPTIVYDPEGKTRRRCEIMEVLQDEMIEAAKKRGTR
;
A
#
# COMPACT_ATOMS: atom_id res chain seq x y z
N MET A 1 12.69 -14.31 -16.45
CA MET A 1 11.56 -14.71 -17.31
C MET A 1 10.71 -13.50 -17.64
N ILE A 2 10.29 -13.34 -18.89
CA ILE A 2 9.31 -12.32 -19.30
C ILE A 2 7.92 -12.98 -19.31
N LEU A 3 6.93 -12.35 -18.68
CA LEU A 3 5.54 -12.81 -18.74
C LEU A 3 4.89 -12.33 -20.04
N SER A 4 4.38 -13.27 -20.83
CA SER A 4 3.84 -13.05 -22.18
C SER A 4 2.59 -12.16 -22.19
N PRO A 5 2.23 -11.53 -23.33
CA PRO A 5 0.99 -10.75 -23.45
C PRO A 5 -0.28 -11.55 -23.06
N SER A 6 -0.28 -12.88 -23.24
CA SER A 6 -1.37 -13.76 -22.81
C SER A 6 -1.59 -13.85 -21.30
N LEU A 7 -0.61 -13.51 -20.45
CA LEU A 7 -0.84 -13.37 -19.00
C LEU A 7 -1.66 -12.11 -18.65
N ARG A 8 -1.49 -11.02 -19.41
CA ARG A 8 -2.18 -9.74 -19.14
C ARG A 8 -3.71 -9.89 -19.23
N PHE A 9 -4.18 -10.67 -20.20
CA PHE A 9 -5.62 -10.93 -20.40
C PHE A 9 -6.25 -11.74 -19.25
N ARG A 10 -5.52 -12.73 -18.70
CA ARG A 10 -6.03 -13.63 -17.63
C ARG A 10 -6.18 -12.93 -16.28
N VAL A 11 -5.35 -11.94 -15.98
CA VAL A 11 -5.47 -11.13 -14.75
C VAL A 11 -6.78 -10.34 -14.73
N GLY A 12 -7.18 -9.78 -15.87
CA GLY A 12 -8.43 -9.02 -15.99
C GLY A 12 -9.69 -9.84 -15.64
N THR A 13 -9.76 -11.10 -16.06
CA THR A 13 -10.94 -11.95 -15.83
C THR A 13 -11.10 -12.39 -14.35
N LEU A 14 -9.99 -12.48 -13.61
CA LEU A 14 -9.99 -12.88 -12.20
C LEU A 14 -10.62 -11.80 -11.30
N LEU A 15 -10.35 -10.52 -11.59
CA LEU A 15 -10.86 -9.39 -10.81
C LEU A 15 -12.40 -9.28 -10.89
N VAL A 16 -12.95 -9.40 -12.11
CA VAL A 16 -14.39 -9.28 -12.37
C VAL A 16 -15.21 -10.34 -11.62
N ARG A 17 -14.76 -11.61 -11.61
CA ARG A 17 -15.52 -12.70 -10.97
C ARG A 17 -15.55 -12.60 -9.44
N ARG A 18 -14.47 -12.12 -8.80
CA ARG A 18 -14.40 -11.97 -7.33
C ARG A 18 -15.39 -10.92 -6.80
N TRP A 19 -15.77 -9.97 -7.64
CA TRP A 19 -16.72 -8.90 -7.37
C TRP A 19 -18.19 -9.25 -7.68
N ALA A 20 -18.56 -10.47 -8.09
CA ALA A 20 -19.82 -10.70 -8.81
C ALA A 20 -20.78 -11.77 -8.24
N SER A 21 -20.39 -12.59 -7.27
CA SER A 21 -20.95 -13.92 -6.99
C SER A 21 -22.43 -14.03 -6.50
N SER A 22 -23.29 -12.98 -6.54
CA SER A 22 -24.15 -12.72 -5.34
C SER A 22 -25.18 -11.53 -5.28
N ALA A 23 -26.02 -11.53 -4.22
CA ALA A 23 -26.95 -10.53 -3.61
C ALA A 23 -27.76 -11.19 -2.44
N THR A 24 -28.70 -10.55 -1.71
CA THR A 24 -29.33 -11.15 -0.47
C THR A 24 -30.56 -12.05 -0.70
N GLY A 25 -30.74 -13.16 0.06
CA GLY A 25 -31.91 -14.07 -0.04
C GLY A 25 -32.12 -15.05 1.14
N ALA A 26 -33.37 -15.42 1.42
CA ALA A 26 -33.84 -16.10 2.65
C ALA A 26 -33.64 -17.63 2.69
N VAL A 27 -32.99 -18.17 3.72
CA VAL A 27 -32.57 -19.58 3.74
C VAL A 27 -33.66 -20.59 4.10
N PRO A 28 -33.73 -21.74 3.42
CA PRO A 28 -34.37 -22.93 3.99
C PRO A 28 -33.56 -23.45 5.20
N TYR A 29 -34.25 -23.88 6.25
CA TYR A 29 -33.64 -24.53 7.43
C TYR A 29 -32.90 -25.84 7.07
N ALA A 30 -31.99 -26.29 7.94
CA ALA A 30 -31.32 -27.58 7.76
C ALA A 30 -32.30 -28.75 7.94
N ARG A 31 -32.26 -29.73 7.02
CA ARG A 31 -33.18 -30.90 7.02
C ARG A 31 -32.90 -31.91 8.14
N ILE A 32 -31.73 -31.80 8.78
CA ILE A 32 -31.33 -32.58 9.95
C ILE A 32 -31.00 -31.56 11.03
N GLN A 33 -31.76 -31.60 12.13
CA GLN A 33 -31.46 -30.85 13.34
C GLN A 33 -30.91 -31.86 14.37
N ILE A 34 -29.76 -31.55 14.94
CA ILE A 34 -29.20 -32.35 16.05
C ILE A 34 -30.06 -32.04 17.27
N LYS A 35 -30.72 -33.06 17.84
CA LYS A 35 -31.38 -32.93 19.13
C LYS A 35 -30.32 -32.71 20.21
N LYS A 36 -30.57 -31.76 21.12
CA LYS A 36 -29.70 -31.49 22.27
C LYS A 36 -29.62 -32.73 23.17
N PRO A 37 -28.48 -32.98 23.85
CA PRO A 37 -28.42 -34.01 24.88
C PRO A 37 -29.37 -33.65 26.04
N GLU A 38 -29.92 -34.67 26.69
CA GLU A 38 -30.86 -34.50 27.80
C GLU A 38 -30.09 -34.05 29.06
N GLY A 39 -30.18 -32.76 29.38
CA GLY A 39 -29.53 -32.16 30.55
C GLY A 39 -28.85 -30.80 30.30
N GLU A 40 -28.65 -30.39 29.04
CA GLU A 40 -27.99 -29.12 28.71
C GLU A 40 -28.99 -28.02 28.29
N GLU A 41 -29.02 -26.91 29.02
CA GLU A 41 -29.75 -25.70 28.62
C GLU A 41 -28.94 -24.85 27.62
N GLY A 42 -29.49 -24.65 26.43
CA GLY A 42 -28.87 -23.84 25.38
C GLY A 42 -29.74 -23.73 24.13
N TYR A 43 -29.43 -22.78 23.25
CA TYR A 43 -30.11 -22.61 21.95
C TYR A 43 -29.26 -23.20 20.82
N PHE A 44 -29.84 -24.05 19.97
CA PHE A 44 -29.08 -24.90 19.04
C PHE A 44 -29.84 -25.13 17.71
N GLU A 45 -30.17 -24.05 17.01
CA GLU A 45 -30.81 -24.10 15.69
C GLU A 45 -29.82 -23.91 14.54
N TYR A 46 -29.64 -24.95 13.72
CA TYR A 46 -28.88 -24.86 12.48
C TYR A 46 -29.75 -24.31 11.34
N SER A 47 -29.74 -22.99 11.18
CA SER A 47 -30.04 -22.39 9.88
C SER A 47 -29.01 -22.86 8.85
N ARG A 48 -29.46 -23.14 7.63
CA ARG A 48 -28.57 -23.39 6.50
C ARG A 48 -27.95 -22.05 6.08
N ASN A 49 -26.98 -22.05 5.17
CA ASN A 49 -26.37 -20.79 4.70
C ASN A 49 -26.72 -20.54 3.22
N PRO A 50 -27.46 -19.47 2.86
CA PRO A 50 -27.94 -19.23 1.48
C PRO A 50 -26.74 -18.94 0.57
N SER A 51 -25.64 -18.53 1.18
CA SER A 51 -24.36 -18.31 0.55
C SER A 51 -23.67 -19.56 0.03
N ARG A 52 -24.16 -20.75 0.40
CA ARG A 52 -23.46 -22.04 0.28
C ARG A 52 -24.42 -23.18 -0.13
N ASP A 53 -25.65 -22.86 -0.54
CA ASP A 53 -26.67 -23.85 -0.90
C ASP A 53 -26.86 -23.92 -2.44
N PRO A 54 -26.53 -25.04 -3.12
CA PRO A 54 -26.72 -25.18 -4.56
C PRO A 54 -28.19 -25.29 -5.00
N LYS A 55 -29.14 -25.41 -4.06
CA LYS A 55 -30.58 -25.33 -4.32
C LYS A 55 -31.14 -23.91 -4.14
N TRP A 56 -30.32 -22.96 -3.68
CA TRP A 56 -30.71 -21.57 -3.50
C TRP A 56 -30.73 -20.83 -4.84
N LYS A 57 -31.94 -20.61 -5.38
CA LYS A 57 -32.16 -19.80 -6.60
C LYS A 57 -32.37 -18.31 -6.34
N GLY A 58 -32.54 -17.92 -5.07
CA GLY A 58 -32.23 -16.56 -4.66
C GLY A 58 -30.71 -16.35 -4.59
N PRO A 59 -30.24 -15.15 -4.22
CA PRO A 59 -28.82 -14.82 -4.41
C PRO A 59 -27.89 -15.02 -3.17
N VAL A 60 -26.56 -14.98 -3.42
CA VAL A 60 -25.38 -15.44 -2.60
C VAL A 60 -24.58 -14.24 -1.97
N PRO A 61 -23.40 -14.26 -1.30
CA PRO A 61 -22.76 -13.06 -0.69
C PRO A 61 -21.63 -12.44 -1.56
N GLN A 62 -21.55 -11.11 -1.64
CA GLN A 62 -20.53 -10.39 -2.45
C GLN A 62 -19.57 -9.64 -1.53
N PHE A 63 -18.70 -10.41 -0.89
CA PHE A 63 -17.68 -9.90 0.01
C PHE A 63 -16.53 -9.27 -0.78
N LEU A 64 -16.81 -8.07 -1.28
CA LEU A 64 -15.89 -6.96 -1.54
C LEU A 64 -16.68 -5.66 -1.74
N THR A 65 -17.86 -5.70 -2.38
CA THR A 65 -18.73 -4.50 -2.55
C THR A 65 -20.27 -4.69 -2.61
N ARG A 66 -20.83 -5.90 -2.80
CA ARG A 66 -22.28 -6.09 -3.12
C ARG A 66 -23.05 -7.10 -2.23
N ARG A 67 -22.41 -7.63 -1.18
CA ARG A 67 -22.98 -7.80 0.18
C ARG A 67 -21.88 -7.43 1.20
N LEU A 68 -21.63 -6.14 1.40
CA LEU A 68 -20.92 -5.65 2.60
C LEU A 68 -21.88 -5.29 3.74
N GLY A 69 -23.16 -5.04 3.47
CA GLY A 69 -24.16 -4.65 4.48
C GLY A 69 -24.48 -5.67 5.58
N HIS A 70 -23.92 -6.88 5.53
CA HIS A 70 -23.96 -7.85 6.65
C HIS A 70 -22.72 -7.80 7.56
N ALA A 71 -21.71 -7.01 7.21
CA ALA A 71 -20.41 -7.01 7.88
C ALA A 71 -19.93 -5.55 8.07
N TYR A 72 -20.69 -4.80 8.89
CA TYR A 72 -20.41 -3.40 9.21
C TYR A 72 -19.03 -3.18 9.86
N GLU A 73 -18.55 -4.19 10.61
CA GLU A 73 -17.21 -4.28 11.21
C GLU A 73 -16.05 -4.11 10.21
N VAL A 74 -16.31 -4.30 8.91
CA VAL A 74 -15.29 -4.22 7.86
C VAL A 74 -15.12 -2.79 7.32
N TYR A 75 -16.10 -1.89 7.49
CA TYR A 75 -15.95 -0.49 7.06
C TYR A 75 -14.81 0.24 7.82
N PRO A 76 -14.67 0.10 9.16
CA PRO A 76 -13.47 0.58 9.87
C PRO A 76 -12.16 0.02 9.31
N LEU A 77 -12.13 -1.27 8.91
CA LEU A 77 -10.93 -1.87 8.31
C LEU A 77 -10.60 -1.27 6.93
N PHE A 78 -11.61 -1.04 6.08
CA PHE A 78 -11.40 -0.37 4.79
C PHE A 78 -10.96 1.09 4.96
N PHE A 79 -11.52 1.81 5.94
CA PHE A 79 -11.06 3.16 6.30
C PHE A 79 -9.61 3.17 6.76
N LEU A 80 -9.23 2.25 7.68
CA LEU A 80 -7.88 2.17 8.22
C LEU A 80 -6.85 1.77 7.14
N VAL A 81 -7.22 0.87 6.21
CA VAL A 81 -6.41 0.56 5.01
C VAL A 81 -6.30 1.79 4.08
N GLY A 82 -7.37 2.58 3.92
CA GLY A 82 -7.34 3.81 3.15
C GLY A 82 -6.41 4.87 3.74
N VAL A 83 -6.50 5.11 5.05
CA VAL A 83 -5.60 6.01 5.80
C VAL A 83 -4.16 5.51 5.70
N TRP A 84 -3.92 4.22 5.91
CA TRP A 84 -2.59 3.61 5.75
C TRP A 84 -2.03 3.81 4.34
N PHE A 85 -2.85 3.65 3.29
CA PHE A 85 -2.42 3.84 1.91
C PHE A 85 -2.07 5.30 1.60
N VAL A 86 -2.87 6.27 2.09
CA VAL A 86 -2.55 7.71 1.97
C VAL A 86 -1.25 8.05 2.69
N VAL A 87 -1.06 7.53 3.91
CA VAL A 87 0.19 7.71 4.67
C VAL A 87 1.38 7.07 3.95
N PHE A 88 1.23 5.86 3.40
CA PHE A 88 2.25 5.17 2.61
C PHE A 88 2.62 5.95 1.34
N CYS A 89 1.65 6.50 0.61
CA CYS A 89 1.90 7.39 -0.52
C CYS A 89 2.63 8.68 -0.11
N GLY A 90 2.24 9.29 1.01
CA GLY A 90 2.91 10.47 1.56
C GLY A 90 4.37 10.22 1.93
N PHE A 91 4.65 9.14 2.67
CA PHE A 91 6.03 8.72 2.97
C PHE A 91 6.83 8.34 1.71
N SER A 92 6.19 7.73 0.71
CA SER A 92 6.85 7.40 -0.56
C SER A 92 7.27 8.68 -1.31
N LEU A 93 6.36 9.65 -1.46
CA LEU A 93 6.64 10.94 -2.09
C LEU A 93 7.72 11.73 -1.33
N TRP A 94 7.68 11.73 0.01
CA TRP A 94 8.72 12.33 0.84
C TRP A 94 10.09 11.66 0.65
N SER A 95 10.11 10.32 0.58
CA SER A 95 11.33 9.54 0.35
C SER A 95 11.98 9.87 -1.00
N PHE A 96 11.18 10.01 -2.06
CA PHE A 96 11.66 10.46 -3.37
C PHE A 96 12.20 11.91 -3.38
N GLY A 97 11.90 12.72 -2.36
CA GLY A 97 12.50 14.04 -2.16
C GLY A 97 13.93 14.03 -1.62
N LYS A 98 14.46 12.88 -1.20
CA LYS A 98 15.84 12.77 -0.68
C LYS A 98 16.89 12.74 -1.78
N VAL A 99 17.99 13.46 -1.54
CA VAL A 99 19.25 13.49 -2.31
C VAL A 99 19.75 12.10 -2.72
N GLU A 100 19.62 11.13 -1.83
CA GLU A 100 20.10 9.75 -1.96
C GLU A 100 19.41 8.99 -3.10
N VAL A 101 18.18 9.37 -3.46
CA VAL A 101 17.29 8.55 -4.30
C VAL A 101 17.53 8.86 -5.78
N TRP A 102 18.50 8.15 -6.35
CA TRP A 102 18.86 8.25 -7.77
C TRP A 102 17.82 7.60 -8.70
N LEU A 103 16.73 8.34 -8.94
CA LEU A 103 15.56 7.90 -9.72
C LEU A 103 15.82 7.91 -11.24
N ASP A 104 16.52 8.93 -11.75
CA ASP A 104 16.93 9.04 -13.16
C ASP A 104 18.42 8.70 -13.35
N ARG A 105 18.70 7.49 -13.85
CA ARG A 105 20.06 6.99 -14.15
C ARG A 105 20.57 7.34 -15.55
N SER A 106 19.88 8.18 -16.33
CA SER A 106 20.37 8.61 -17.64
C SER A 106 21.57 9.57 -17.54
N GLN A 107 21.68 10.29 -16.42
CA GLN A 107 22.72 11.29 -16.18
C GLN A 107 24.00 10.64 -15.65
N LYS A 108 25.16 11.01 -16.20
CA LYS A 108 26.47 10.47 -15.78
C LYS A 108 26.88 10.85 -14.35
N LEU A 109 26.34 11.94 -13.81
CA LEU A 109 26.66 12.44 -12.46
C LEU A 109 25.55 12.04 -11.47
N PRO A 110 25.91 11.50 -10.29
CA PRO A 110 24.93 11.11 -9.28
C PRO A 110 24.22 12.33 -8.67
N PRO A 111 23.04 12.16 -8.04
CA PRO A 111 22.28 13.27 -7.46
C PRO A 111 22.95 13.91 -6.24
N TRP A 112 23.83 13.18 -5.54
CA TRP A 112 24.68 13.68 -4.45
C TRP A 112 26.00 14.31 -4.93
N ASP A 113 26.17 14.52 -6.24
CA ASP A 113 27.35 15.23 -6.75
C ASP A 113 27.37 16.67 -6.22
N TRP A 114 28.47 17.02 -5.54
CA TRP A 114 28.68 18.37 -5.00
C TRP A 114 28.39 19.49 -6.03
N THR A 115 28.84 19.30 -7.27
CA THR A 115 28.65 20.27 -8.38
C THR A 115 27.18 20.52 -8.76
N LYS A 116 26.28 19.60 -8.39
CA LYS A 116 24.84 19.65 -8.69
C LYS A 116 24.01 20.05 -7.45
N ILE A 117 24.53 19.80 -6.25
CA ILE A 117 23.80 19.96 -4.98
C ILE A 117 24.21 21.22 -4.18
N ARG A 118 25.38 21.81 -4.45
CA ARG A 118 25.97 22.96 -3.73
C ARG A 118 24.98 24.08 -3.37
N ASP A 119 24.13 24.48 -4.32
CA ASP A 119 23.19 25.59 -4.12
C ASP A 119 21.87 25.17 -3.41
N ASN A 120 21.65 23.86 -3.20
CA ASN A 120 20.36 23.29 -2.81
C ASN A 120 20.40 22.27 -1.66
N TYR A 121 21.57 21.75 -1.24
CA TYR A 121 21.66 20.66 -0.25
C TYR A 121 20.90 20.94 1.06
N TRP A 122 21.00 22.18 1.57
CA TRP A 122 20.37 22.63 2.81
C TRP A 122 18.84 22.81 2.70
N LYS A 123 18.30 22.91 1.48
CA LYS A 123 16.86 23.05 1.21
C LYS A 123 16.13 21.70 1.25
N LEU A 124 16.87 20.60 1.09
CA LEU A 124 16.32 19.26 0.86
C LEU A 124 15.89 18.59 2.18
N PRO A 125 14.94 17.62 2.14
CA PRO A 125 14.40 16.99 3.34
C PRO A 125 15.35 15.94 3.95
N THR A 126 16.08 16.33 4.98
CA THR A 126 16.88 15.41 5.84
C THR A 126 16.00 14.65 6.84
N ILE A 127 15.27 15.37 7.70
CA ILE A 127 14.41 14.80 8.76
C ILE A 127 12.95 15.21 8.53
N VAL A 128 12.01 14.31 8.85
CA VAL A 128 10.55 14.54 8.75
C VAL A 128 10.05 15.60 9.74
N TYR A 129 10.67 15.66 10.92
CA TYR A 129 10.33 16.58 12.01
C TYR A 129 11.60 17.22 12.57
N ASP A 130 11.78 18.52 12.30
CA ASP A 130 12.84 19.38 12.85
C ASP A 130 12.17 20.71 13.26
N PRO A 131 11.63 20.80 14.49
CA PRO A 131 10.87 21.97 14.94
C PRO A 131 11.75 23.21 15.18
N GLU A 132 13.07 23.03 15.25
CA GLU A 132 14.05 24.11 15.49
C GLU A 132 14.81 24.50 14.21
N GLY A 133 14.54 23.84 13.07
CA GLY A 133 15.22 24.05 11.79
C GLY A 133 16.73 23.78 11.81
N LYS A 134 17.26 23.12 12.84
CA LYS A 134 18.69 23.04 13.11
C LYS A 134 19.46 22.25 12.04
N THR A 135 18.82 21.29 11.38
CA THR A 135 19.44 20.38 10.39
C THR A 135 19.43 20.89 8.96
N ARG A 136 18.80 22.05 8.70
CA ARG A 136 18.78 22.74 7.40
C ARG A 136 19.66 23.99 7.34
N ARG A 137 20.54 24.19 8.33
CA ARG A 137 21.47 25.33 8.32
C ARG A 137 22.59 25.11 7.31
N ARG A 138 22.95 26.20 6.63
CA ARG A 138 24.04 26.26 5.65
C ARG A 138 25.40 26.17 6.37
N CYS A 139 26.34 25.41 5.82
CA CYS A 139 27.67 25.18 6.38
C CYS A 139 28.74 25.73 5.44
N GLU A 140 28.97 27.04 5.46
CA GLU A 140 29.85 27.74 4.51
C GLU A 140 31.31 27.22 4.52
N ILE A 141 31.82 26.82 5.70
CA ILE A 141 33.15 26.19 5.84
C ILE A 141 33.22 24.83 5.11
N MET A 142 32.13 24.06 5.12
CA MET A 142 32.03 22.79 4.39
C MET A 142 31.98 23.03 2.88
N GLU A 143 31.29 24.08 2.44
CA GLU A 143 31.20 24.45 1.03
C GLU A 143 32.57 24.79 0.43
N VAL A 144 33.34 25.65 1.11
CA VAL A 144 34.70 26.02 0.68
C VAL A 144 35.60 24.78 0.62
N LEU A 145 35.58 23.93 1.66
CA LEU A 145 36.38 22.71 1.70
C LEU A 145 36.01 21.73 0.55
N GLN A 146 34.73 21.57 0.23
CA GLN A 146 34.30 20.68 -0.86
C GLN A 146 34.58 21.26 -2.25
N ASP A 147 34.55 22.58 -2.41
CA ASP A 147 35.00 23.25 -3.64
C ASP A 147 36.51 23.07 -3.86
N GLU A 148 37.34 23.30 -2.83
CA GLU A 148 38.78 23.06 -2.85
C GLU A 148 39.12 21.58 -3.14
N MET A 149 38.41 20.64 -2.53
CA MET A 149 38.59 19.21 -2.81
C MET A 149 38.25 18.84 -4.25
N ILE A 150 37.26 19.48 -4.87
CA ILE A 150 36.97 19.29 -6.31
C ILE A 150 38.05 19.92 -7.18
N GLU A 151 38.54 21.12 -6.85
CA GLU A 151 39.61 21.75 -7.62
C GLU A 151 40.90 20.91 -7.54
N ALA A 152 41.23 20.38 -6.37
CA ALA A 152 42.34 19.45 -6.17
C ALA A 152 42.16 18.12 -6.92
N ALA A 153 40.94 17.55 -6.94
CA ALA A 153 40.64 16.33 -7.70
C ALA A 153 40.79 16.53 -9.21
N LYS A 154 40.33 17.67 -9.75
CA LYS A 154 40.53 18.07 -11.15
C LYS A 154 42.01 18.26 -11.49
N LYS A 155 42.77 18.98 -10.63
CA LYS A 155 44.23 19.15 -10.76
C LYS A 155 45.00 17.83 -10.76
N ARG A 156 44.46 16.79 -10.11
CA ARG A 156 45.03 15.42 -10.07
C ARG A 156 44.54 14.52 -11.23
N GLY A 157 43.64 14.98 -12.09
CA GLY A 157 43.04 14.18 -13.17
C GLY A 157 42.18 13.00 -12.68
N THR A 158 41.83 12.96 -11.40
CA THR A 158 41.03 11.89 -10.80
C THR A 158 39.52 12.07 -10.99
N ARG A 159 39.10 13.21 -11.56
CA ARG A 159 37.70 13.60 -11.75
C ARG A 159 37.56 14.72 -12.79
#